data_AF-A0A349H6H3-F1
#
_entry.id   AF-A0A349H6H3-F1
#
_cell.length_a   1.000
_cell.length_b   1.000
_cell.length_c   1.000
_cell.angle_alpha   90.00
_cell.angle_beta   90.00
_cell.angle_gamma   90.00
#
_symmetry.space_group_name_H-M   'P 1'
#
loop_
_entity.id
_entity.type
_entity.pdbx_description
1 polymer ?
#
loop_
_entity_poly.entity_id
_entity_poly.type
_entity_poly.pdbx_seq_one_letter_code
_entity_poly.pdbx_strand_id
1 'polypeptide(L)' 'MNIIQKINDAILQPIVMLLMALAVGYFLYGVMKFVKDQSSEDAQQEGKKHMMWGVIGLSIMLSVWGILNFINEFVMGFSR' A
#
# COMPACT_ATOMS: atom_id res chain seq x y z
N MET A 1 14.69 13.11 21.24
CA MET A 1 14.52 12.07 20.19
C MET A 1 14.82 10.72 20.81
N ASN A 2 13.77 9.96 21.12
CA ASN A 2 13.92 8.63 21.71
C ASN A 2 14.43 7.65 20.64
N ILE A 3 15.13 6.59 21.04
CA ILE A 3 15.69 5.58 20.11
C ILE A 3 14.59 5.00 19.20
N ILE A 4 13.38 4.82 19.75
CA ILE A 4 12.19 4.36 19.02
C ILE A 4 11.83 5.31 17.86
N GLN A 5 11.91 6.63 18.08
CA GLN A 5 11.59 7.63 17.04
C GLN A 5 12.63 7.58 15.91
N LYS A 6 13.92 7.44 16.25
CA LYS A 6 14.98 7.31 15.23
C LYS A 6 14.79 6.07 14.35
N ILE A 7 14.40 4.93 14.96
CA ILE A 7 14.12 3.69 14.21
C ILE A 7 12.92 3.89 13.30
N ASN A 8 11.85 4.51 13.79
CA ASN A 8 10.67 4.79 12.99
C ASN A 8 11.02 5.65 11.76
N ASP A 9 11.72 6.75 11.97
CA ASP A 9 11.96 7.74 10.91
C ASP A 9 13.03 7.28 9.92
N ALA A 10 14.05 6.56 10.38
CA ALA A 10 15.15 6.11 9.53
C ALA A 10 14.89 4.76 8.84
N ILE A 11 14.00 3.91 9.38
CA ILE A 11 13.80 2.54 8.89
C ILE A 11 12.35 2.31 8.47
N LEU A 12 11.39 2.50 9.37
CA LEU A 12 10.00 2.17 9.09
C LEU A 12 9.40 3.07 8.01
N GLN A 13 9.57 4.39 8.12
CA GLN A 13 8.98 5.34 7.19
C GLN A 13 9.51 5.18 5.75
N PRO A 14 10.82 5.02 5.50
CA PRO A 14 11.34 4.71 4.16
C PRO A 14 10.85 3.37 3.61
N ILE A 15 10.76 2.32 4.44
CA ILE A 15 10.26 1.01 4.01
C ILE A 15 8.80 1.11 3.58
N VAL A 16 7.94 1.77 4.35
CA VAL A 16 6.53 1.97 3.99
C VAL A 16 6.42 2.75 2.67
N MET A 17 7.22 3.80 2.49
CA MET A 17 7.24 4.57 1.25
C MET A 17 7.68 3.72 0.05
N LEU A 18 8.69 2.86 0.23
CA LEU A 18 9.16 1.94 -0.81
C LEU A 18 8.10 0.88 -1.14
N LEU A 19 7.45 0.29 -0.14
CA LEU A 19 6.34 -0.65 -0.35
C LEU A 19 5.16 0.01 -1.06
N MET A 20 4.88 1.29 -0.78
CA MET A 20 3.88 2.06 -1.50
C MET A 20 4.22 2.27 -2.97
N ALA A 21 5.45 2.67 -3.26
CA ALA A 21 5.92 2.80 -4.64
C ALA A 21 5.83 1.47 -5.39
N LEU A 22 6.20 0.35 -4.74
CA LEU A 22 6.08 -0.98 -5.33
C LEU A 22 4.63 -1.39 -5.57
N ALA A 23 3.72 -1.17 -4.61
CA ALA A 23 2.30 -1.52 -4.76
C ALA A 23 1.65 -0.74 -5.91
N VAL A 24 1.91 0.57 -5.99
CA VAL A 24 1.44 1.42 -7.09
C VAL A 24 2.08 0.98 -8.42
N GLY A 25 3.38 0.72 -8.45
CA GLY A 25 4.08 0.25 -9.65
C GLY A 25 3.52 -1.08 -10.16
N TYR A 26 3.25 -2.03 -9.26
CA TYR A 26 2.68 -3.34 -9.62
C TYR A 26 1.25 -3.23 -10.12
N PHE A 27 0.46 -2.34 -9.50
CA PHE A 27 -0.89 -1.99 -9.98
C PHE A 27 -0.85 -1.42 -11.40
N LEU A 28 0.00 -0.42 -11.64
CA LEU A 28 0.16 0.21 -12.96
C LEU A 28 0.67 -0.77 -14.01
N TYR A 29 1.59 -1.67 -13.64
CA TYR A 29 2.04 -2.74 -14.52
C TYR A 29 0.88 -3.67 -14.92
N GLY A 30 0.03 -4.05 -13.96
CA GLY A 30 -1.18 -4.82 -14.23
C GLY A 30 -2.13 -4.10 -15.19
N VAL A 31 -2.36 -2.79 -15.01
CA VAL A 31 -3.18 -1.96 -15.90
C VAL A 31 -2.59 -1.92 -17.31
N MET A 32 -1.29 -1.65 -17.45
CA MET A 32 -0.63 -1.60 -18.75
C MET A 32 -0.73 -2.95 -19.48
N LYS A 33 -0.52 -4.06 -18.77
CA LYS A 33 -0.64 -5.41 -19.32
C LYS A 33 -2.08 -5.74 -19.74
N PHE A 34 -3.06 -5.35 -18.92
CA PHE A 34 -4.48 -5.52 -19.23
C PHE A 34 -4.93 -4.70 -20.46
N VAL A 35 -4.44 -3.47 -20.61
CA VAL A 35 -4.82 -2.58 -21.71
C VAL A 35 -4.12 -2.95 -23.03
N LYS A 36 -2.86 -3.40 -22.96
CA LYS A 36 -2.03 -3.69 -24.15
C LYS A 36 -2.42 -4.98 -24.87
N ASP A 37 -2.76 -6.04 -24.13
CA ASP A 37 -3.10 -7.36 -24.69
C ASP A 37 -4.59 -7.69 -24.51
N GLN A 38 -5.47 -6.86 -25.06
CA GLN A 38 -6.91 -7.14 -25.06
C GLN A 38 -7.29 -8.34 -25.93
N SER A 39 -6.43 -8.77 -26.85
CA SER A 39 -6.70 -9.84 -27.82
C SER A 39 -6.48 -11.25 -27.27
N SER A 40 -5.80 -11.39 -26.12
CA SER A 40 -5.49 -12.68 -25.49
C SER A 40 -6.20 -12.78 -24.14
N GLU A 41 -7.07 -13.78 -23.99
CA GLU A 41 -7.77 -14.03 -22.72
C GLU A 41 -6.79 -14.30 -21.57
N ASP A 42 -5.69 -15.00 -21.83
CA ASP A 42 -4.65 -15.29 -20.84
C ASP A 42 -3.96 -14.02 -20.34
N ALA A 43 -3.60 -13.11 -21.25
CA ALA A 43 -2.96 -11.86 -20.90
C ALA A 43 -3.90 -10.93 -20.10
N GLN A 44 -5.21 -10.95 -20.43
CA GLN A 44 -6.22 -10.25 -19.64
C GLN A 44 -6.35 -10.82 -18.22
N GLN A 45 -6.40 -12.15 -18.08
CA GLN A 45 -6.49 -12.79 -16.77
C GLN A 45 -5.27 -12.46 -15.91
N GLU A 46 -4.08 -12.48 -16.50
CA GLU A 46 -2.85 -12.15 -15.79
C GLU A 46 -2.78 -10.66 -15.40
N GLY A 47 -3.17 -9.75 -16.32
CA GLY A 47 -3.29 -8.32 -16.03
C GLY A 47 -4.24 -8.02 -14.86
N LYS A 48 -5.43 -8.66 -14.86
CA LYS A 48 -6.39 -8.56 -13.75
C LYS A 48 -5.80 -9.07 -12.43
N LYS A 49 -5.06 -10.18 -12.46
CA LYS A 49 -4.38 -10.71 -11.26
C LYS A 49 -3.38 -9.69 -10.71
N HIS A 50 -2.53 -9.10 -11.54
CA HIS A 50 -1.58 -8.08 -11.11
C HIS A 50 -2.25 -6.81 -10.55
N MET A 51 -3.34 -6.35 -11.19
CA MET A 51 -4.15 -5.24 -10.67
C MET A 51 -4.72 -5.58 -9.28
N MET A 52 -5.25 -6.80 -9.09
CA MET A 52 -5.82 -7.24 -7.82
C MET A 52 -4.78 -7.25 -6.70
N TRP A 53 -3.57 -7.78 -6.95
CA TRP A 53 -2.47 -7.74 -5.99
C TRP A 53 -2.04 -6.31 -5.64
N GLY A 54 -2.03 -5.41 -6.63
CA GLY A 54 -1.78 -3.99 -6.39
C GLY A 54 -2.84 -3.34 -5.50
N VAL A 55 -4.12 -3.59 -5.77
CA VAL A 55 -5.25 -3.08 -4.95
C VAL A 55 -5.21 -3.62 -3.53
N ILE A 56 -4.91 -4.90 -3.35
CA ILE A 56 -4.77 -5.50 -2.01
C ILE A 56 -3.64 -4.80 -1.24
N GLY A 57 -2.48 -4.60 -1.87
CA GLY A 57 -1.36 -3.88 -1.26
C GLY A 57 -1.72 -2.45 -0.84
N LEU A 58 -2.44 -1.72 -1.70
CA LEU A 58 -2.93 -0.37 -1.39
C LEU A 58 -3.96 -0.36 -0.26
N SER A 59 -4.92 -1.28 -0.26
CA SER A 59 -5.93 -1.41 0.80
C SER A 59 -5.29 -1.68 2.16
N ILE A 60 -4.26 -2.52 2.22
CA ILE A 60 -3.55 -2.81 3.48
C ILE A 60 -2.92 -1.53 4.03
N MET A 61 -2.24 -0.74 3.20
CA MET A 61 -1.61 0.50 3.66
C MET A 61 -2.64 1.55 4.13
N LEU A 62 -3.75 1.70 3.40
CA LEU A 62 -4.86 2.56 3.83
C LEU A 62 -5.45 2.09 5.16
N SER A 63 -5.61 0.78 5.34
CA SER A 63 -6.12 0.19 6.58
C SER A 63 -5.21 0.47 7.76
N VAL A 64 -3.89 0.33 7.59
CA VAL A 64 -2.91 0.63 8.65
C VAL A 64 -3.00 2.10 9.08
N TRP A 65 -3.03 3.02 8.12
CA TRP A 65 -3.16 4.46 8.43
C TRP A 65 -4.48 4.78 9.14
N GLY A 66 -5.58 4.17 8.68
CA GLY A 66 -6.90 4.32 9.32
C GLY A 66 -6.90 3.81 10.77
N ILE A 67 -6.32 2.63 11.02
CA ILE A 67 -6.23 2.05 12.36
C ILE A 67 -5.34 2.91 13.27
N LEU A 68 -4.18 3.35 12.79
CA LEU A 68 -3.27 4.20 13.57
C LEU A 68 -3.95 5.53 13.96
N ASN A 69 -4.64 6.18 13.02
CA ASN A 69 -5.38 7.41 13.30
C ASN A 69 -6.53 7.16 14.28
N PHE A 70 -7.30 6.10 14.08
CA PHE A 70 -8.39 5.72 14.97
C PHE A 70 -7.89 5.50 16.41
N ILE A 71 -6.78 4.75 16.59
CA ILE A 71 -6.19 4.53 17.91
C ILE A 71 -5.68 5.84 18.51
N ASN A 72 -4.98 6.67 17.73
CA ASN A 72 -4.47 7.95 18.21
C ASN A 72 -5.58 8.89 18.68
N GLU A 73 -6.65 9.02 17.90
CA GLU A 73 -7.83 9.82 18.26
C GLU A 73 -8.53 9.26 19.49
N PHE A 74 -8.72 7.94 19.54
CA PHE A 74 -9.31 7.26 20.70
C PHE A 74 -8.51 7.52 21.97
N VAL A 75 -7.20 7.29 21.95
CA VAL A 75 -6.31 7.48 23.11
C VAL A 75 -6.23 8.95 23.54
N MET A 76 -6.11 9.89 22.60
CA MET A 76 -6.12 11.33 22.92
C MET A 76 -7.45 11.79 23.53
N GLY A 77 -8.56 11.15 23.18
CA GLY A 77 -9.87 11.38 23.79
C GLY A 77 -9.94 11.02 25.28
N PHE A 78 -9.20 10.00 25.73
CA PHE A 78 -9.10 9.62 27.15
C PHE A 78 -8.08 10.46 27.95
N SER A 79 -7.13 11.08 27.26
CA SER A 79 -6.05 11.86 27.91
C SER A 79 -6.47 13.30 28.25
N ARG A 80 -7.72 13.68 27.99
CA ARG A 80 -8.35 14.94 28.40
C ARG A 80 -9.25 14.72 29.60
#